data_AF-A0A148KL32-F1
#
_entry.id   AF-A0A148KL32-F1
#
_cell.length_a   1.000
_cell.length_b   1.000
_cell.length_c   1.000
_cell.angle_alpha   90.00
_cell.angle_beta   90.00
_cell.angle_gamma   90.00
#
_symmetry.space_group_name_H-M   'P 1'
#
loop_
_entity.id
_entity.type
_entity.pdbx_description
1 polymer ?
#
loop_
_entity_poly.entity_id
_entity_poly.type
_entity_poly.pdbx_seq_one_letter_code
_entity_poly.pdbx_strand_id
1 'polypeptide(L)'
;MWLINVLRLHLLFILCLSLSACQPNTTPSYEWNLPLGFPAPIVPADNPMSQAKVELGEQLFFDPKLSFNNSLACASCHLPEFAFAEPKQKAIGATGQILRRNTQALVNVAYNSNLTWAHSGLNSIEQQILIPMFGEDPIELGITGHEQEILQRFAQAPYVELFNAAFGDDEVSFQKIVWALASYVRSLISLNSAFDRYAYQAQDDAMSESALRGMELFFSEKLECFHCHGGFNFTQSSQHQNQRLDLRPFHNTGLYNIDGAGTFPVEDQGLIEITLNKDDMGRFRAPTLRNVAMTAPYMHDGSLDTLNQVIDFYANGGRDEGIASPYKSTFVKGFTLTKDEKNELLAFLDSLTDKDFLNISNKKPK
;
A
#
# COMPACT_ATOMS: atom_id res chain seq x y z
N MET A 1 -28.97 25.13 -67.26
CA MET A 1 -29.04 25.51 -65.81
C MET A 1 -29.32 24.33 -64.86
N TRP A 2 -29.30 23.07 -65.34
CA TRP A 2 -29.59 21.89 -64.51
C TRP A 2 -28.34 21.04 -64.18
N LEU A 3 -27.27 21.13 -64.99
CA LEU A 3 -26.04 20.35 -64.82
C LEU A 3 -25.06 20.90 -63.77
N ILE A 4 -25.21 22.15 -63.31
CA ILE A 4 -24.29 22.77 -62.35
C ILE A 4 -24.69 22.44 -60.89
N ASN A 5 -25.95 22.05 -60.64
CA ASN A 5 -26.43 21.72 -59.29
C ASN A 5 -26.11 20.29 -58.84
N VAL A 6 -25.90 19.35 -59.78
CA VAL A 6 -25.56 17.95 -59.42
C VAL A 6 -24.09 17.83 -58.98
N LEU A 7 -23.19 18.64 -59.56
CA LEU A 7 -21.76 18.61 -59.22
C LEU A 7 -21.46 19.20 -57.83
N ARG A 8 -22.24 20.20 -57.38
CA ARG A 8 -22.13 20.78 -56.03
C ARG A 8 -22.63 19.83 -54.93
N LEU A 9 -23.62 18.99 -55.23
CA LEU A 9 -24.17 18.05 -54.26
C LEU A 9 -23.23 16.86 -54.00
N HIS A 10 -22.50 16.39 -55.03
CA HIS A 10 -21.50 15.33 -54.86
C HIS A 10 -20.20 15.81 -54.18
N LEU A 11 -19.81 17.08 -54.36
CA LEU A 11 -18.64 17.63 -53.65
C LEU A 11 -18.92 17.83 -52.15
N LEU A 12 -20.15 18.18 -51.76
CA LEU A 12 -20.54 18.27 -50.34
C LEU A 12 -20.68 16.90 -49.67
N PHE A 13 -21.07 15.86 -50.41
CA PHE A 13 -21.21 14.50 -49.85
C PHE A 13 -19.83 13.84 -49.61
N ILE A 14 -18.84 14.11 -50.47
CA ILE A 14 -17.47 13.59 -50.29
C ILE A 14 -16.71 14.34 -49.18
N LEU A 15 -17.02 15.63 -48.94
CA LEU A 15 -16.42 16.39 -47.83
C LEU A 15 -17.02 16.07 -46.45
N CYS A 16 -18.22 15.48 -46.40
CA CYS A 16 -18.83 15.00 -45.14
C CYS A 16 -18.38 13.59 -44.74
N LEU A 17 -17.84 12.80 -45.67
CA LEU A 17 -17.34 11.44 -45.41
C LEU A 17 -15.89 11.41 -44.89
N SER A 18 -15.16 12.53 -44.95
CA SER A 18 -13.79 12.65 -44.42
C SER A 18 -13.69 13.19 -42.98
N LEU A 19 -14.83 13.43 -42.31
CA LEU A 19 -14.89 13.91 -40.92
C LEU A 19 -15.25 12.83 -39.90
N SER A 20 -15.40 11.57 -40.33
CA SER A 20 -15.61 10.44 -39.43
C SER A 20 -14.28 9.77 -39.08
N ALA A 21 -13.95 9.79 -37.79
CA ALA A 21 -12.91 9.01 -37.10
C ALA A 21 -11.51 9.65 -36.93
N CYS A 22 -11.46 10.84 -36.35
CA CYS A 22 -10.52 11.09 -35.25
C CYS A 22 -11.34 11.36 -33.99
N GLN A 23 -12.03 10.34 -33.47
CA GLN A 23 -12.32 10.38 -32.04
C GLN A 23 -10.97 10.23 -31.35
N PRO A 24 -10.55 11.16 -30.46
CA PRO A 24 -9.43 10.85 -29.59
C PRO A 24 -9.77 9.53 -28.91
N ASN A 25 -8.84 8.56 -28.98
CA ASN A 25 -8.89 7.37 -28.13
C ASN A 25 -8.88 7.88 -26.69
N THR A 26 -10.06 8.19 -26.17
CA THR A 26 -10.27 8.49 -24.78
C THR A 26 -10.24 7.14 -24.13
N THR A 27 -9.03 6.71 -23.75
CA THR A 27 -8.86 5.56 -22.87
C THR A 27 -9.81 5.80 -21.70
N PRO A 28 -10.81 4.93 -21.47
CA PRO A 28 -11.80 5.17 -20.44
C PRO A 28 -11.09 5.42 -19.10
N SER A 29 -11.53 6.44 -18.38
CA SER A 29 -11.00 6.77 -17.06
C SER A 29 -11.13 5.56 -16.15
N TYR A 30 -10.07 5.22 -15.42
CA TYR A 30 -10.10 4.11 -14.48
C TYR A 30 -11.23 4.24 -13.45
N GLU A 31 -12.03 3.19 -13.30
CA GLU A 31 -13.16 3.14 -12.36
C GLU A 31 -12.70 2.60 -11.00
N TRP A 32 -12.61 3.48 -10.00
CA TRP A 32 -12.12 3.11 -8.67
C TRP A 32 -13.08 2.29 -7.82
N ASN A 33 -14.38 2.25 -8.16
CA ASN A 33 -15.43 1.56 -7.38
C ASN A 33 -15.43 1.91 -5.87
N LEU A 34 -15.16 3.17 -5.53
CA LEU A 34 -15.14 3.63 -4.14
C LEU A 34 -16.56 3.77 -3.57
N PRO A 35 -16.74 3.58 -2.25
CA PRO A 35 -18.01 3.90 -1.60
C PRO A 35 -18.40 5.37 -1.83
N LEU A 36 -19.70 5.65 -1.83
CA LEU A 36 -20.20 7.00 -2.11
C LEU A 36 -19.59 8.02 -1.14
N GLY A 37 -19.00 9.09 -1.69
CA GLY A 37 -18.37 10.15 -0.90
C GLY A 37 -16.93 9.88 -0.45
N PHE A 38 -16.36 8.70 -0.73
CA PHE A 38 -14.94 8.47 -0.48
C PHE A 38 -14.05 9.26 -1.42
N PRO A 39 -12.95 9.87 -0.93
CA PRO A 39 -12.03 10.58 -1.78
C PRO A 39 -11.20 9.60 -2.61
N ALA A 40 -10.99 9.92 -3.89
CA ALA A 40 -10.03 9.19 -4.71
C ALA A 40 -8.59 9.42 -4.21
N PRO A 41 -7.70 8.42 -4.37
CA PRO A 41 -6.29 8.59 -4.06
C PRO A 41 -5.62 9.57 -5.02
N ILE A 42 -4.45 10.07 -4.66
CA ILE A 42 -3.66 10.97 -5.51
C ILE A 42 -3.02 10.15 -6.63
N VAL A 43 -3.27 10.56 -7.88
CA VAL A 43 -2.69 9.95 -9.08
C VAL A 43 -1.70 10.94 -9.71
N PRO A 44 -0.43 10.54 -9.92
CA PRO A 44 0.54 11.38 -10.62
C PRO A 44 0.09 11.69 -12.06
N ALA A 45 0.24 12.94 -12.48
CA ALA A 45 -0.21 13.39 -13.81
C ALA A 45 0.56 12.72 -14.97
N ASP A 46 1.79 12.31 -14.72
CA ASP A 46 2.66 11.56 -15.64
C ASP A 46 2.35 10.06 -15.68
N ASN A 47 1.63 9.53 -14.69
CA ASN A 47 1.17 8.14 -14.66
C ASN A 47 -0.34 8.05 -14.37
N PRO A 48 -1.20 8.49 -15.30
CA PRO A 48 -2.64 8.33 -15.13
C PRO A 48 -3.03 6.85 -15.11
N MET A 49 -4.02 6.52 -14.28
CA MET A 49 -4.55 5.16 -14.16
C MET A 49 -5.30 4.76 -15.44
N SER A 50 -5.13 3.51 -15.85
CA SER A 50 -5.95 2.84 -16.85
C SER A 50 -6.08 1.36 -16.48
N GLN A 51 -7.15 0.71 -16.94
CA GLN A 51 -7.35 -0.72 -16.70
C GLN A 51 -6.20 -1.56 -17.30
N ALA A 52 -5.73 -1.23 -18.50
CA ALA A 52 -4.63 -1.92 -19.15
C ALA A 52 -3.30 -1.80 -18.38
N LYS A 53 -3.00 -0.65 -17.75
CA LYS A 53 -1.82 -0.51 -16.88
C LYS A 53 -1.94 -1.34 -15.60
N VAL A 54 -3.14 -1.44 -15.02
CA VAL A 54 -3.40 -2.29 -13.86
C VAL A 54 -3.19 -3.76 -14.20
N GLU A 55 -3.72 -4.22 -15.34
CA GLU A 55 -3.56 -5.61 -15.82
C GLU A 55 -2.09 -5.95 -16.12
N LEU A 56 -1.37 -5.09 -16.83
CA LEU A 56 0.07 -5.27 -17.04
C LEU A 56 0.83 -5.29 -15.72
N GLY A 57 0.50 -4.37 -14.80
CA GLY A 57 1.12 -4.30 -13.48
C GLY A 57 0.87 -5.55 -12.65
N GLU A 58 -0.33 -6.12 -12.71
CA GLU A 58 -0.67 -7.38 -12.05
C GLU A 58 0.20 -8.51 -12.62
N GLN A 59 0.27 -8.67 -13.93
CA GLN A 59 1.11 -9.71 -14.55
C GLN A 59 2.58 -9.57 -14.16
N LEU A 60 3.11 -8.34 -14.10
CA LEU A 60 4.49 -8.08 -13.65
C LEU A 60 4.69 -8.38 -12.16
N PHE A 61 3.70 -8.06 -11.32
CA PHE A 61 3.78 -8.23 -9.86
C PHE A 61 3.91 -9.71 -9.46
N PHE A 62 3.32 -10.61 -10.25
CA PHE A 62 3.37 -12.06 -10.03
C PHE A 62 4.44 -12.80 -10.86
N ASP A 63 5.12 -12.16 -11.82
CA ASP A 63 6.12 -12.84 -12.67
C ASP A 63 7.53 -12.79 -12.04
N PRO A 64 8.14 -13.94 -11.67
CA PRO A 64 9.47 -13.97 -11.10
C PRO A 64 10.57 -13.55 -12.07
N LYS A 65 10.30 -13.44 -13.37
CA LYS A 65 11.25 -12.97 -14.40
C LYS A 65 11.78 -11.56 -14.16
N LEU A 66 11.12 -10.78 -13.30
CA LEU A 66 11.58 -9.45 -12.92
C LEU A 66 12.82 -9.48 -12.01
N SER A 67 13.03 -10.57 -11.24
CA SER A 67 14.26 -10.76 -10.48
C SER A 67 15.41 -11.22 -11.37
N PHE A 68 16.64 -10.84 -11.03
CA PHE A 68 17.83 -11.13 -11.86
C PHE A 68 18.01 -12.62 -12.14
N ASN A 69 17.64 -13.49 -11.20
CA ASN A 69 17.79 -14.93 -11.27
C ASN A 69 16.47 -15.70 -11.51
N ASN A 70 15.38 -15.01 -11.85
CA ASN A 70 14.05 -15.60 -12.07
C ASN A 70 13.49 -16.37 -10.86
N SER A 71 13.89 -16.03 -9.63
CA SER A 71 13.48 -16.76 -8.41
C SER A 71 12.42 -16.06 -7.57
N LEU A 72 12.27 -14.74 -7.72
CA LEU A 72 11.44 -13.90 -6.85
C LEU A 72 10.57 -12.95 -7.68
N ALA A 73 9.30 -12.81 -7.30
CA ALA A 73 8.38 -11.77 -7.78
C ALA A 73 7.99 -10.85 -6.62
N CYS A 74 7.34 -9.71 -6.88
CA CYS A 74 6.79 -8.87 -5.83
C CYS A 74 5.83 -9.68 -4.92
N ALA A 75 5.00 -10.52 -5.55
CA ALA A 75 4.07 -11.42 -4.88
C ALA A 75 4.73 -12.51 -4.01
N SER A 76 6.05 -12.72 -4.10
CA SER A 76 6.74 -13.69 -3.24
C SER A 76 6.87 -13.21 -1.79
N CYS A 77 6.88 -11.90 -1.57
CA CYS A 77 6.87 -11.27 -0.24
C CYS A 77 5.51 -10.63 0.08
N HIS A 78 4.75 -10.24 -0.95
CA HIS A 78 3.45 -9.58 -0.82
C HIS A 78 2.31 -10.54 -1.23
N LEU A 79 1.94 -11.44 -0.31
CA LEU A 79 0.98 -12.52 -0.55
C LEU A 79 -0.48 -12.02 -0.40
N PRO A 80 -1.34 -12.16 -1.42
CA PRO A 80 -2.73 -11.66 -1.38
C PRO A 80 -3.53 -12.12 -0.15
N GLU A 81 -3.38 -13.38 0.27
CA GLU A 81 -4.10 -13.98 1.40
C GLU A 81 -3.68 -13.40 2.76
N PHE A 82 -2.55 -12.70 2.82
CA PHE A 82 -2.06 -11.94 3.98
C PHE A 82 -2.20 -10.43 3.76
N ALA A 83 -3.19 -10.01 2.96
CA ALA A 83 -3.40 -8.62 2.57
C ALA A 83 -2.16 -7.97 1.92
N PHE A 84 -1.42 -8.76 1.14
CA PHE A 84 -0.15 -8.40 0.53
C PHE A 84 0.97 -8.11 1.55
N ALA A 85 0.92 -8.72 2.73
CA ALA A 85 2.08 -8.93 3.62
C ALA A 85 2.62 -10.36 3.45
N GLU A 86 3.42 -10.85 4.41
CA GLU A 86 3.80 -12.26 4.49
C GLU A 86 3.88 -12.75 5.95
N PRO A 87 3.67 -14.05 6.21
CA PRO A 87 3.72 -14.64 7.54
C PRO A 87 5.16 -14.93 7.99
N LYS A 88 6.08 -13.98 7.79
CA LYS A 88 7.48 -14.06 8.20
C LYS A 88 7.88 -12.81 8.96
N GLN A 89 8.79 -12.96 9.92
CA GLN A 89 9.34 -11.80 10.64
C GLN A 89 10.06 -10.85 9.70
N LYS A 90 10.89 -11.39 8.80
CA LYS A 90 11.65 -10.65 7.80
C LYS A 90 11.70 -11.44 6.49
N ALA A 91 11.58 -10.74 5.37
CA ALA A 91 11.63 -11.36 4.05
C ALA A 91 13.04 -11.87 3.72
N ILE A 92 13.14 -12.69 2.68
CA ILE A 92 14.41 -13.17 2.14
C ILE A 92 14.46 -12.75 0.66
N GLY A 93 15.49 -11.99 0.30
CA GLY A 93 15.69 -11.52 -1.07
C GLY A 93 16.18 -12.60 -2.02
N ALA A 94 16.28 -12.28 -3.31
CA ALA A 94 16.62 -13.23 -4.38
C ALA A 94 18.02 -13.86 -4.22
N THR A 95 18.91 -13.26 -3.43
CA THR A 95 20.26 -13.76 -3.12
C THR A 95 20.32 -14.59 -1.83
N GLY A 96 19.19 -14.76 -1.13
CA GLY A 96 19.12 -15.45 0.17
C GLY A 96 19.44 -14.55 1.37
N GLN A 97 19.70 -13.26 1.17
CA GLN A 97 19.88 -12.29 2.24
C GLN A 97 18.56 -12.02 2.98
N ILE A 98 18.62 -11.93 4.30
CA ILE A 98 17.47 -11.57 5.14
C ILE A 98 17.30 -10.06 5.09
N LEU A 99 16.09 -9.58 4.78
CA LEU A 99 15.79 -8.16 4.77
C LEU A 99 15.72 -7.59 6.18
N ARG A 100 15.91 -6.28 6.33
CA ARG A 100 15.99 -5.65 7.66
C ARG A 100 14.65 -5.57 8.41
N ARG A 101 13.53 -5.47 7.68
CA ARG A 101 12.19 -5.16 8.23
C ARG A 101 11.15 -6.20 7.78
N ASN A 102 10.07 -6.29 8.55
CA ASN A 102 8.86 -7.02 8.19
C ASN A 102 8.19 -6.40 6.95
N THR A 103 7.65 -7.24 6.08
CA THR A 103 7.00 -6.83 4.84
C THR A 103 5.63 -6.23 5.13
N GLN A 104 5.44 -4.96 4.79
CA GLN A 104 4.17 -4.25 5.01
C GLN A 104 3.10 -4.72 4.03
N ALA A 105 1.87 -4.83 4.52
CA ALA A 105 0.69 -4.97 3.68
C ALA A 105 0.58 -3.81 2.68
N LEU A 106 0.12 -4.12 1.46
CA LEU A 106 -0.10 -3.13 0.39
C LEU A 106 -1.54 -2.61 0.33
N VAL A 107 -2.40 -3.05 1.25
CA VAL A 107 -3.77 -2.55 1.37
C VAL A 107 -3.80 -1.03 1.42
N ASN A 108 -4.58 -0.42 0.53
CA ASN A 108 -4.80 1.02 0.47
C ASN A 108 -3.50 1.85 0.38
N VAL A 109 -2.41 1.28 -0.15
CA VAL A 109 -1.11 1.98 -0.28
C VAL A 109 -1.21 3.26 -1.11
N ALA A 110 -2.22 3.35 -2.00
CA ALA A 110 -2.56 4.54 -2.78
C ALA A 110 -2.86 5.78 -1.94
N TYR A 111 -3.25 5.59 -0.67
CA TYR A 111 -3.57 6.66 0.26
C TYR A 111 -2.41 7.00 1.21
N ASN A 112 -1.25 6.34 1.12
CA ASN A 112 -0.14 6.65 2.02
C ASN A 112 0.58 7.94 1.59
N SER A 113 0.77 8.87 2.52
CA SER A 113 1.57 10.10 2.36
C SER A 113 3.07 9.81 2.27
N ASN A 114 3.52 8.81 3.03
CA ASN A 114 4.89 8.33 3.10
C ASN A 114 4.89 6.81 3.03
N LEU A 115 5.85 6.27 2.30
CA LEU A 115 5.96 4.83 2.05
C LEU A 115 7.07 4.21 2.89
N THR A 116 7.04 2.87 2.95
CA THR A 116 7.87 2.05 3.82
C THR A 116 7.60 2.31 5.32
N TRP A 117 8.51 1.83 6.17
CA TRP A 117 8.43 1.95 7.62
C TRP A 117 8.93 3.28 8.17
N ALA A 118 9.93 3.92 7.56
CA ALA A 118 10.60 5.08 8.16
C ALA A 118 11.35 5.94 7.13
N HIS A 119 10.64 6.52 6.17
CA HIS A 119 11.24 7.41 5.17
C HIS A 119 10.36 8.64 4.90
N SER A 120 10.78 9.82 5.35
CA SER A 120 9.98 11.06 5.24
C SER A 120 9.92 11.69 3.85
N GLY A 121 10.84 11.32 2.96
CA GLY A 121 10.89 11.84 1.58
C GLY A 121 10.37 10.89 0.50
N LEU A 122 9.90 9.69 0.88
CA LEU A 122 9.46 8.68 -0.09
C LEU A 122 7.94 8.73 -0.22
N ASN A 123 7.48 9.59 -1.12
CA ASN A 123 6.09 10.05 -1.16
C ASN A 123 5.36 9.64 -2.45
N SER A 124 6.00 8.82 -3.30
CA SER A 124 5.34 8.20 -4.46
C SER A 124 5.65 6.73 -4.58
N ILE A 125 4.65 5.97 -5.01
CA ILE A 125 4.74 4.52 -5.23
C ILE A 125 5.81 4.22 -6.29
N GLU A 126 5.91 5.03 -7.34
CA GLU A 126 6.94 4.90 -8.36
C GLU A 126 8.35 4.95 -7.77
N GLN A 127 8.62 5.89 -6.85
CA GLN A 127 9.92 5.96 -6.18
C GLN A 127 10.15 4.75 -5.28
N GLN A 128 9.13 4.30 -4.55
CA GLN A 128 9.26 3.14 -3.67
C GLN A 128 9.60 1.89 -4.46
N ILE A 129 8.96 1.65 -5.62
CA ILE A 129 9.17 0.45 -6.44
C ILE A 129 10.62 0.32 -6.94
N LEU A 130 11.32 1.44 -7.10
CA LEU A 130 12.74 1.42 -7.46
C LEU A 130 13.62 0.75 -6.39
N ILE A 131 13.23 0.83 -5.11
CA ILE A 131 13.99 0.26 -3.99
C ILE A 131 14.07 -1.27 -4.08
N PRO A 132 12.96 -2.05 -4.11
CA PRO A 132 13.04 -3.50 -4.20
C PRO A 132 13.60 -3.97 -5.57
N MET A 133 13.49 -3.14 -6.61
CA MET A 133 14.05 -3.45 -7.93
C MET A 133 15.59 -3.32 -7.96
N PHE A 134 16.12 -2.20 -7.49
CA PHE A 134 17.52 -1.80 -7.71
C PHE A 134 18.36 -1.69 -6.43
N GLY A 135 17.77 -1.87 -5.25
CA GLY A 135 18.48 -1.86 -3.97
C GLY A 135 19.56 -2.95 -3.91
N GLU A 136 20.71 -2.60 -3.36
CA GLU A 136 21.90 -3.47 -3.32
C GLU A 136 22.24 -3.99 -1.91
N ASP A 137 21.62 -3.43 -0.86
CA ASP A 137 21.88 -3.85 0.52
C ASP A 137 20.65 -3.72 1.43
N PRO A 138 20.00 -4.85 1.77
CA PRO A 138 20.13 -6.17 1.14
C PRO A 138 19.48 -6.20 -0.26
N ILE A 139 19.90 -7.14 -1.10
CA ILE A 139 19.33 -7.34 -2.44
C ILE A 139 17.95 -7.99 -2.34
N GLU A 140 16.94 -7.30 -2.86
CA GLU A 140 15.58 -7.84 -3.04
C GLU A 140 15.46 -8.53 -4.42
N LEU A 141 15.11 -7.81 -5.49
CA LEU A 141 15.01 -8.38 -6.85
C LEU A 141 16.34 -8.42 -7.62
N GLY A 142 17.28 -7.53 -7.27
CA GLY A 142 18.65 -7.55 -7.79
C GLY A 142 18.83 -7.11 -9.24
N ILE A 143 18.01 -6.17 -9.74
CA ILE A 143 18.03 -5.77 -11.15
C ILE A 143 19.34 -5.06 -11.55
N THR A 144 20.02 -4.40 -10.61
CA THR A 144 21.25 -3.66 -10.86
C THR A 144 22.33 -4.55 -11.50
N GLY A 145 22.80 -4.16 -12.69
CA GLY A 145 23.76 -4.92 -13.49
C GLY A 145 23.13 -6.00 -14.41
N HIS A 146 21.82 -6.23 -14.33
CA HIS A 146 21.05 -7.20 -15.12
C HIS A 146 19.95 -6.56 -15.97
N GLU A 147 19.98 -5.23 -16.13
CA GLU A 147 18.91 -4.40 -16.71
C GLU A 147 18.51 -4.87 -18.12
N GLN A 148 19.49 -5.02 -19.00
CA GLN A 148 19.26 -5.38 -20.40
C GLN A 148 18.71 -6.80 -20.55
N GLU A 149 19.24 -7.73 -19.76
CA GLU A 149 18.76 -9.11 -19.74
C GLU A 149 17.30 -9.17 -19.29
N ILE A 150 16.94 -8.44 -18.23
CA ILE A 150 15.58 -8.41 -17.71
C ILE A 150 14.62 -7.78 -18.73
N LEU A 151 14.97 -6.63 -19.32
CA LEU A 151 14.12 -6.00 -20.34
C LEU A 151 13.86 -6.93 -21.54
N GLN A 152 14.87 -7.70 -21.97
CA GLN A 152 14.72 -8.67 -23.06
C GLN A 152 13.70 -9.77 -22.74
N ARG A 153 13.57 -10.21 -21.48
CA ARG A 153 12.57 -11.22 -21.07
C ARG A 153 11.13 -10.75 -21.28
N PHE A 154 10.90 -9.44 -21.22
CA PHE A 154 9.59 -8.81 -21.39
C PHE A 154 9.37 -8.26 -22.82
N ALA A 155 10.42 -8.19 -23.65
CA ALA A 155 10.34 -7.78 -25.06
C ALA A 155 9.82 -8.90 -26.00
N GLN A 156 8.89 -9.72 -25.50
CA GLN A 156 8.28 -10.84 -26.21
C GLN A 156 6.83 -11.05 -25.74
N ALA A 157 6.05 -11.82 -26.50
CA ALA A 157 4.68 -12.15 -26.11
C ALA A 157 4.64 -12.96 -24.79
N PRO A 158 3.61 -12.75 -23.93
CA PRO A 158 2.47 -11.85 -24.14
C PRO A 158 2.73 -10.38 -23.75
N TYR A 159 3.91 -10.04 -23.23
CA TYR A 159 4.16 -8.72 -22.64
C TYR A 159 4.11 -7.58 -23.63
N VAL A 160 4.65 -7.74 -24.84
CA VAL A 160 4.59 -6.68 -25.89
C VAL A 160 3.14 -6.26 -26.20
N GLU A 161 2.18 -7.18 -26.14
CA GLU A 161 0.76 -6.89 -26.35
C GLU A 161 0.18 -6.13 -25.15
N LEU A 162 0.58 -6.50 -23.93
CA LEU A 162 0.19 -5.80 -22.70
C LEU A 162 0.80 -4.39 -22.61
N PHE A 163 2.05 -4.20 -23.03
CA PHE A 163 2.68 -2.87 -23.14
C PHE A 163 1.94 -2.00 -24.16
N ASN A 164 1.60 -2.57 -25.33
CA ASN A 164 0.85 -1.86 -26.35
C ASN A 164 -0.53 -1.42 -25.84
N ALA A 165 -1.26 -2.31 -25.16
CA ALA A 165 -2.53 -1.98 -24.55
C ALA A 165 -2.42 -0.89 -23.46
N ALA A 166 -1.35 -0.92 -22.66
CA ALA A 166 -1.16 -0.01 -21.53
C ALA A 166 -0.63 1.38 -21.91
N PHE A 167 0.26 1.46 -22.91
CA PHE A 167 1.02 2.67 -23.26
C PHE A 167 0.86 3.12 -24.73
N GLY A 168 0.23 2.31 -25.58
CA GLY A 168 0.03 2.61 -27.01
C GLY A 168 1.21 2.21 -27.90
N ASP A 169 2.23 1.55 -27.35
CA ASP A 169 3.39 1.03 -28.06
C ASP A 169 3.95 -0.23 -27.37
N ASP A 170 4.79 -1.00 -28.06
CA ASP A 170 5.37 -2.25 -27.55
C ASP A 170 6.77 -2.09 -26.91
N GLU A 171 7.24 -0.85 -26.74
CA GLU A 171 8.56 -0.57 -26.16
C GLU A 171 8.54 -0.88 -24.66
N VAL A 172 9.39 -1.83 -24.28
CA VAL A 172 9.62 -2.22 -22.88
C VAL A 172 10.70 -1.33 -22.26
N SER A 173 10.37 -0.69 -21.14
CA SER A 173 11.32 0.08 -20.35
C SER A 173 11.02 -0.05 -18.86
N PHE A 174 12.03 0.19 -18.01
CA PHE A 174 11.82 0.18 -16.56
C PHE A 174 10.83 1.26 -16.10
N GLN A 175 10.77 2.41 -16.78
CA GLN A 175 9.76 3.44 -16.49
C GLN A 175 8.34 2.89 -16.68
N LYS A 176 8.09 2.18 -17.79
CA LYS A 176 6.78 1.56 -18.08
C LYS A 176 6.47 0.41 -17.13
N ILE A 177 7.46 -0.40 -16.76
CA ILE A 177 7.33 -1.45 -15.73
C ILE A 177 6.93 -0.83 -14.38
N VAL A 178 7.64 0.19 -13.92
CA VAL A 178 7.36 0.91 -12.67
C VAL A 178 5.97 1.54 -12.71
N TRP A 179 5.59 2.19 -13.82
CA TRP A 179 4.27 2.80 -13.96
C TRP A 179 3.13 1.78 -13.94
N ALA A 180 3.31 0.62 -14.57
CA ALA A 180 2.33 -0.46 -14.56
C ALA A 180 2.20 -1.06 -13.15
N LEU A 181 3.31 -1.44 -12.52
CA LEU A 181 3.33 -1.93 -11.13
C LEU A 181 2.69 -0.94 -10.16
N ALA A 182 3.02 0.35 -10.29
CA ALA A 182 2.44 1.42 -9.48
C ALA A 182 0.92 1.54 -9.68
N SER A 183 0.44 1.36 -10.91
CA SER A 183 -1.00 1.34 -11.21
C SER A 183 -1.70 0.15 -10.55
N TYR A 184 -1.09 -1.05 -10.64
CA TYR A 184 -1.63 -2.24 -9.97
C TYR A 184 -1.70 -2.07 -8.45
N VAL A 185 -0.60 -1.71 -7.79
CA VAL A 185 -0.63 -1.58 -6.32
C VAL A 185 -1.52 -0.42 -5.85
N ARG A 186 -1.71 0.64 -6.67
CA ARG A 186 -2.72 1.66 -6.38
C ARG A 186 -4.14 1.12 -6.39
N SER A 187 -4.43 0.15 -7.26
CA SER A 187 -5.76 -0.47 -7.38
C SER A 187 -6.14 -1.35 -6.19
N LEU A 188 -5.17 -1.68 -5.31
CA LEU A 188 -5.39 -2.53 -4.14
C LEU A 188 -6.15 -1.78 -3.03
N ILE A 189 -7.43 -1.52 -3.28
CA ILE A 189 -8.35 -0.82 -2.39
C ILE A 189 -9.21 -1.81 -1.61
N SER A 190 -9.21 -1.68 -0.28
CA SER A 190 -10.03 -2.43 0.67
C SER A 190 -10.91 -1.47 1.45
N LEU A 191 -12.21 -1.49 1.13
CA LEU A 191 -13.26 -0.65 1.70
C LEU A 191 -14.60 -1.41 1.82
N ASN A 192 -14.55 -2.74 1.97
CA ASN A 192 -15.73 -3.59 2.13
C ASN A 192 -15.69 -4.49 3.39
N SER A 193 -14.90 -4.12 4.41
CA SER A 193 -14.86 -4.82 5.69
C SER A 193 -16.18 -4.72 6.46
N ALA A 194 -16.31 -5.48 7.56
CA ALA A 194 -17.49 -5.35 8.44
C ALA A 194 -17.62 -3.92 9.00
N PHE A 195 -16.50 -3.30 9.36
CA PHE A 195 -16.46 -1.90 9.74
C PHE A 195 -16.92 -0.98 8.61
N ASP A 196 -16.50 -1.21 7.36
CA ASP A 196 -16.89 -0.32 6.25
C ASP A 196 -18.39 -0.39 5.95
N ARG A 197 -18.97 -1.59 6.01
CA ARG A 197 -20.41 -1.78 5.80
C ARG A 197 -21.23 -1.09 6.90
N TYR A 198 -20.77 -1.18 8.14
CA TYR A 198 -21.35 -0.47 9.28
C TYR A 198 -21.20 1.06 9.12
N ALA A 199 -19.97 1.55 8.98
CA ALA A 199 -19.65 2.98 9.06
C ALA A 199 -20.03 3.79 7.82
N TYR A 200 -20.03 3.17 6.63
CA TYR A 200 -20.17 3.89 5.36
C TYR A 200 -21.30 3.39 4.47
N GLN A 201 -21.84 2.20 4.72
CA GLN A 201 -22.95 1.63 3.92
C GLN A 201 -24.25 1.49 4.72
N ALA A 202 -24.31 2.03 5.94
CA ALA A 202 -25.48 2.01 6.82
C ALA A 202 -26.06 0.60 7.07
N GLN A 203 -25.18 -0.39 7.22
CA GLN A 203 -25.54 -1.75 7.62
C GLN A 203 -25.26 -1.91 9.12
N ASP A 204 -26.22 -1.51 9.96
CA ASP A 204 -26.08 -1.46 11.43
C ASP A 204 -25.77 -2.84 12.05
N ASP A 205 -26.14 -3.92 11.39
CA ASP A 205 -25.90 -5.31 11.81
C ASP A 205 -24.58 -5.91 11.29
N ALA A 206 -23.78 -5.15 10.53
CA ALA A 206 -22.53 -5.64 9.97
C ALA A 206 -21.43 -5.87 11.02
N MET A 207 -21.51 -5.20 12.17
CA MET A 207 -20.58 -5.37 13.30
C MET A 207 -21.29 -6.01 14.49
N SER A 208 -20.57 -6.92 15.19
CA SER A 208 -21.07 -7.50 16.44
C SER A 208 -21.06 -6.47 17.57
N GLU A 209 -21.88 -6.68 18.61
CA GLU A 209 -21.87 -5.83 19.80
C GLU A 209 -20.49 -5.78 20.48
N SER A 210 -19.75 -6.89 20.46
CA SER A 210 -18.37 -6.97 20.97
C SER A 210 -17.42 -6.04 20.19
N ALA A 211 -17.51 -6.06 18.85
CA ALA A 211 -16.72 -5.20 18.00
C ALA A 211 -17.09 -3.71 18.16
N LEU A 212 -18.37 -3.39 18.40
CA LEU A 212 -18.81 -2.02 18.69
C LEU A 212 -18.25 -1.50 20.02
N ARG A 213 -18.21 -2.33 21.08
CA ARG A 213 -17.54 -1.96 22.35
C ARG A 213 -16.03 -1.83 22.19
N GLY A 214 -15.42 -2.71 21.39
CA GLY A 214 -14.00 -2.60 21.01
C GLY A 214 -13.67 -1.32 20.25
N MET A 215 -14.58 -0.88 19.39
CA MET A 215 -14.48 0.39 18.65
C MET A 215 -14.52 1.59 19.61
N GLU A 216 -15.43 1.58 20.60
CA GLU A 216 -15.49 2.63 21.63
C GLU A 216 -14.17 2.71 22.40
N LEU A 217 -13.61 1.57 22.81
CA LEU A 217 -12.29 1.50 23.45
C LEU A 217 -11.19 2.08 22.56
N PHE A 218 -11.15 1.72 21.28
CA PHE A 218 -10.15 2.17 20.32
C PHE A 218 -10.16 3.70 20.12
N PHE A 219 -11.35 4.31 20.04
CA PHE A 219 -11.52 5.75 19.87
C PHE A 219 -11.54 6.55 21.19
N SER A 220 -11.25 5.91 22.33
CA SER A 220 -11.23 6.58 23.62
C SER A 220 -9.85 7.17 23.97
N GLU A 221 -9.85 8.21 24.80
CA GLU A 221 -8.64 8.75 25.47
C GLU A 221 -8.06 7.77 26.52
N LYS A 222 -8.76 6.66 26.82
CA LYS A 222 -8.25 5.58 27.66
C LYS A 222 -7.16 4.81 26.92
N LEU A 223 -7.40 4.44 25.66
CA LEU A 223 -6.46 3.65 24.85
C LEU A 223 -5.64 4.45 23.85
N GLU A 224 -6.09 5.65 23.48
CA GLU A 224 -5.35 6.62 22.66
C GLU A 224 -5.02 6.13 21.22
N CYS A 225 -5.59 5.01 20.78
CA CYS A 225 -5.20 4.35 19.53
C CYS A 225 -5.46 5.24 18.30
N PHE A 226 -6.59 5.94 18.30
CA PHE A 226 -7.03 6.78 17.19
C PHE A 226 -6.13 7.99 16.94
N HIS A 227 -5.28 8.39 17.90
CA HIS A 227 -4.31 9.46 17.65
C HIS A 227 -3.40 9.04 16.50
N CYS A 228 -2.77 7.87 16.55
CA CYS A 228 -1.86 7.39 15.50
C CYS A 228 -2.57 6.60 14.38
N HIS A 229 -3.68 5.93 14.70
CA HIS A 229 -4.43 5.05 13.80
C HIS A 229 -5.85 5.57 13.52
N GLY A 230 -5.96 6.87 13.24
CA GLY A 230 -7.22 7.53 12.94
C GLY A 230 -7.57 7.59 11.45
N GLY A 231 -8.68 8.25 11.15
CA GLY A 231 -9.16 8.47 9.79
C GLY A 231 -9.71 7.20 9.12
N PHE A 232 -10.17 7.34 7.87
CA PHE A 232 -10.78 6.22 7.15
C PHE A 232 -9.79 5.07 6.86
N ASN A 233 -8.48 5.33 6.85
CA ASN A 233 -7.47 4.31 6.57
C ASN A 233 -6.78 3.80 7.85
N PHE A 234 -7.23 4.18 9.05
CA PHE A 234 -6.63 3.78 10.32
C PHE A 234 -5.11 4.01 10.40
N THR A 235 -4.66 5.16 9.90
CA THR A 235 -3.28 5.63 9.95
C THR A 235 -3.24 7.15 9.80
N GLN A 236 -2.37 7.80 10.58
CA GLN A 236 -2.04 9.21 10.40
C GLN A 236 -1.30 9.51 9.08
N SER A 237 -0.75 8.50 8.41
CA SER A 237 -0.05 8.66 7.12
C SER A 237 -1.00 8.65 5.93
N SER A 238 -2.27 9.03 6.12
CA SER A 238 -3.23 9.09 5.01
C SER A 238 -3.12 10.42 4.27
N GLN A 239 -3.17 10.39 2.93
CA GLN A 239 -3.30 11.53 2.04
C GLN A 239 -4.29 11.22 0.90
N HIS A 240 -5.09 12.20 0.52
CA HIS A 240 -6.01 12.12 -0.61
C HIS A 240 -6.14 13.48 -1.29
N GLN A 241 -6.80 13.52 -2.46
CA GLN A 241 -6.89 14.71 -3.31
C GLN A 241 -7.50 15.97 -2.65
N ASN A 242 -8.21 15.83 -1.52
CA ASN A 242 -8.85 16.94 -0.81
C ASN A 242 -8.10 17.35 0.47
N GLN A 243 -6.99 16.70 0.81
CA GLN A 243 -6.23 16.96 2.04
C GLN A 243 -5.26 18.14 1.86
N ARG A 244 -5.25 19.06 2.84
CA ARG A 244 -4.44 20.29 2.81
C ARG A 244 -3.26 20.32 3.78
N LEU A 245 -3.28 19.49 4.82
CA LEU A 245 -2.24 19.44 5.85
C LEU A 245 -1.45 18.14 5.71
N ASP A 246 -0.13 18.28 5.75
CA ASP A 246 0.81 17.17 5.85
C ASP A 246 1.10 16.93 7.34
N LEU A 247 0.69 15.76 7.85
CA LEU A 247 0.94 15.35 9.23
C LEU A 247 2.19 14.49 9.23
N ARG A 248 3.12 14.72 10.17
CA ARG A 248 4.31 13.89 10.33
C ARG A 248 3.94 12.57 11.03
N PRO A 249 3.76 11.44 10.33
CA PRO A 249 3.06 10.27 10.88
C PRO A 249 4.02 9.27 11.54
N PHE A 250 5.10 9.77 12.17
CA PHE A 250 6.20 8.95 12.68
C PHE A 250 6.32 9.01 14.21
N HIS A 251 6.29 7.86 14.86
CA HIS A 251 6.22 7.73 16.31
C HIS A 251 7.21 6.68 16.83
N ASN A 252 7.81 6.98 17.97
CA ASN A 252 8.49 5.98 18.78
C ASN A 252 7.49 5.43 19.79
N THR A 253 7.31 4.11 19.81
CA THR A 253 6.32 3.42 20.66
C THR A 253 6.93 2.81 21.92
N GLY A 254 8.24 2.98 22.14
CA GLY A 254 8.93 2.34 23.27
C GLY A 254 9.15 0.84 23.06
N LEU A 255 9.40 0.41 21.82
CA LEU A 255 9.71 -0.99 21.50
C LEU A 255 11.10 -1.42 21.99
N TYR A 256 12.05 -0.47 21.98
CA TYR A 256 13.44 -0.65 22.39
C TYR A 256 13.97 0.60 23.11
N ASN A 257 15.00 0.39 23.92
CA ASN A 257 15.81 1.38 24.61
C ASN A 257 17.14 0.73 25.04
N ILE A 258 17.96 0.35 24.06
CA ILE A 258 19.06 -0.61 24.25
C ILE A 258 20.15 -0.10 25.22
N ASP A 259 20.46 1.20 25.16
CA ASP A 259 21.47 1.85 25.99
C ASP A 259 20.89 2.60 27.21
N GLY A 260 19.58 2.52 27.43
CA GLY A 260 18.87 3.30 28.45
C GLY A 260 18.67 4.78 28.10
N ALA A 261 19.16 5.25 26.95
CA ALA A 261 19.04 6.65 26.49
C ALA A 261 18.16 6.81 25.23
N GLY A 262 17.44 5.75 24.85
CA GLY A 262 16.41 5.72 23.82
C GLY A 262 16.80 5.02 22.54
N THR A 263 17.99 4.42 22.47
CA THR A 263 18.48 3.81 21.23
C THR A 263 17.71 2.56 20.81
N PHE A 264 17.53 2.44 19.50
CA PHE A 264 17.07 1.22 18.85
C PHE A 264 18.28 0.39 18.36
N PRO A 265 18.08 -0.90 18.03
CA PRO A 265 19.14 -1.74 17.44
C PRO A 265 19.86 -1.03 16.29
N VAL A 266 21.17 -1.23 16.17
CA VAL A 266 21.99 -0.51 15.17
C VAL A 266 21.60 -0.83 13.73
N GLU A 267 20.98 -2.00 13.54
CA GLU A 267 20.49 -2.49 12.26
C GLU A 267 19.21 -1.78 11.80
N ASP A 268 18.47 -1.15 12.71
CA ASP A 268 17.25 -0.40 12.40
C ASP A 268 16.90 0.64 13.47
N GLN A 269 17.24 1.89 13.21
CA GLN A 269 17.00 3.02 14.11
C GLN A 269 15.79 3.86 13.70
N GLY A 270 15.10 3.48 12.62
CA GLY A 270 13.93 4.18 12.11
C GLY A 270 14.28 5.48 11.38
N LEU A 271 13.49 6.52 11.61
CA LEU A 271 13.50 7.74 10.78
C LEU A 271 14.81 8.54 10.89
N ILE A 272 15.53 8.43 12.01
CA ILE A 272 16.83 9.08 12.21
C ILE A 272 17.85 8.74 11.11
N GLU A 273 17.77 7.56 10.51
CA GLU A 273 18.66 7.12 9.42
C GLU A 273 18.59 8.06 8.20
N ILE A 274 17.44 8.69 7.99
CA ILE A 274 17.19 9.60 6.86
C ILE A 274 17.33 11.06 7.27
N THR A 275 16.82 11.43 8.45
CA THR A 275 16.77 12.84 8.87
C THR A 275 18.02 13.29 9.59
N LEU A 276 18.81 12.36 10.14
CA LEU A 276 19.95 12.59 11.03
C LEU A 276 19.59 13.41 12.29
N ASN A 277 18.30 13.62 12.56
CA ASN A 277 17.84 14.31 13.76
C ASN A 277 17.70 13.29 14.89
N LYS A 278 18.43 13.50 15.99
CA LYS A 278 18.38 12.66 17.18
C LYS A 278 16.97 12.45 17.74
N ASP A 279 16.07 13.42 17.59
CA ASP A 279 14.70 13.36 18.10
C ASP A 279 13.81 12.39 17.27
N ASP A 280 14.34 11.87 16.16
CA ASP A 280 13.71 10.87 15.31
C ASP A 280 14.16 9.43 15.59
N MET A 281 14.95 9.21 16.65
CA MET A 281 15.36 7.88 17.10
C MET A 281 14.17 6.98 17.37
N GLY A 282 14.16 5.80 16.73
CA GLY A 282 13.13 4.78 16.89
C GLY A 282 11.75 5.21 16.40
N ARG A 283 11.66 6.26 15.56
CA ARG A 283 10.38 6.70 14.99
C ARG A 283 10.07 5.94 13.71
N PHE A 284 8.87 5.36 13.68
CA PHE A 284 8.34 4.62 12.54
C PHE A 284 6.95 5.14 12.16
N ARG A 285 6.61 5.00 10.89
CA ARG A 285 5.29 5.33 10.35
C ARG A 285 4.26 4.45 11.03
N ALA A 286 3.15 5.02 11.49
CA ALA A 286 2.00 4.23 11.91
C ALA A 286 1.38 3.53 10.69
N PRO A 287 1.45 2.19 10.56
CA PRO A 287 0.83 1.49 9.42
C PRO A 287 -0.70 1.56 9.50
N THR A 288 -1.37 1.34 8.37
CA THR A 288 -2.84 1.15 8.37
C THR A 288 -3.20 -0.10 9.18
N LEU A 289 -4.30 -0.02 9.93
CA LEU A 289 -4.87 -1.20 10.61
C LEU A 289 -5.91 -1.95 9.78
N ARG A 290 -6.16 -1.54 8.53
CA ARG A 290 -7.03 -2.31 7.64
C ARG A 290 -6.39 -3.68 7.37
N ASN A 291 -7.20 -4.73 7.48
CA ASN A 291 -6.75 -6.12 7.39
C ASN A 291 -5.65 -6.53 8.41
N VAL A 292 -5.45 -5.79 9.50
CA VAL A 292 -4.35 -6.06 10.45
C VAL A 292 -4.41 -7.47 11.07
N ALA A 293 -5.60 -8.06 11.20
CA ALA A 293 -5.75 -9.43 11.68
C ALA A 293 -5.07 -10.48 10.77
N MET A 294 -4.75 -10.11 9.52
CA MET A 294 -4.19 -11.00 8.50
C MET A 294 -2.70 -10.75 8.23
N THR A 295 -2.05 -9.81 8.91
CA THR A 295 -0.71 -9.33 8.56
C THR A 295 0.32 -9.62 9.66
N ALA A 296 0.11 -10.68 10.44
CA ALA A 296 1.11 -11.14 11.40
C ALA A 296 2.39 -11.62 10.68
N PRO A 297 3.58 -11.48 11.28
CA PRO A 297 3.85 -10.84 12.58
C PRO A 297 3.89 -9.30 12.50
N TYR A 298 3.99 -8.64 13.65
CA TYR A 298 3.78 -7.20 13.82
C TYR A 298 5.05 -6.45 14.23
N MET A 299 4.97 -5.12 14.14
CA MET A 299 6.06 -4.16 14.29
C MET A 299 7.02 -4.16 13.09
N HIS A 300 7.92 -3.17 13.04
CA HIS A 300 8.81 -2.98 11.90
C HIS A 300 9.76 -4.17 11.66
N ASP A 301 10.03 -4.96 12.69
CA ASP A 301 10.97 -6.08 12.69
C ASP A 301 10.30 -7.45 12.85
N GLY A 302 8.96 -7.49 12.92
CA GLY A 302 8.21 -8.72 13.15
C GLY A 302 8.37 -9.30 14.55
N SER A 303 8.80 -8.50 15.55
CA SER A 303 9.13 -8.99 16.89
C SER A 303 7.94 -9.39 17.76
N LEU A 304 6.69 -9.17 17.32
CA LEU A 304 5.48 -9.64 18.00
C LEU A 304 4.66 -10.52 17.05
N ASP A 305 4.29 -11.72 17.48
CA ASP A 305 3.65 -12.74 16.63
C ASP A 305 2.13 -12.57 16.53
N THR A 306 1.49 -11.94 17.52
CA THR A 306 0.02 -11.88 17.63
C THR A 306 -0.50 -10.50 17.99
N LEU A 307 -1.71 -10.15 17.54
CA LEU A 307 -2.40 -8.94 18.01
C LEU A 307 -2.59 -8.91 19.53
N ASN A 308 -2.71 -10.08 20.17
CA ASN A 308 -2.75 -10.18 21.63
C ASN A 308 -1.48 -9.60 22.27
N GLN A 309 -0.30 -9.95 21.75
CA GLN A 309 0.98 -9.42 22.22
C GLN A 309 1.11 -7.92 21.89
N VAL A 310 0.60 -7.47 20.73
CA VAL A 310 0.57 -6.04 20.38
C VAL A 310 -0.27 -5.25 21.38
N ILE A 311 -1.44 -5.75 21.76
CA ILE A 311 -2.29 -5.08 22.75
C ILE A 311 -1.61 -5.07 24.13
N ASP A 312 -0.98 -6.17 24.54
CA ASP A 312 -0.24 -6.22 25.81
C ASP A 312 0.95 -5.24 25.81
N PHE A 313 1.64 -5.12 24.68
CA PHE A 313 2.71 -4.12 24.49
C PHE A 313 2.20 -2.69 24.71
N TYR A 314 1.08 -2.32 24.10
CA TYR A 314 0.50 -0.98 24.31
C TYR A 314 -0.08 -0.78 25.71
N ALA A 315 -0.68 -1.83 26.31
CA ALA A 315 -1.17 -1.80 27.69
C ALA A 315 -0.04 -1.54 28.70
N ASN A 316 1.15 -2.11 28.46
CA ASN A 316 2.35 -1.86 29.26
C ASN A 316 3.01 -0.50 28.97
N GLY A 317 2.55 0.22 27.94
CA GLY A 317 3.15 1.49 27.51
C GLY A 317 4.52 1.33 26.87
N GLY A 318 4.80 0.18 26.23
CA GLY A 318 6.10 -0.16 25.66
C GLY A 318 6.54 -1.58 26.05
N ARG A 319 7.78 -1.94 25.71
CA ARG A 319 8.40 -3.23 26.07
C ARG A 319 9.66 -3.00 26.87
N ASP A 320 9.77 -3.65 28.03
CA ASP A 320 10.95 -3.64 28.90
C ASP A 320 11.50 -2.21 29.12
N GLU A 321 12.81 -2.01 28.96
CA GLU A 321 13.47 -0.70 29.06
C GLU A 321 12.89 0.35 28.09
N GLY A 322 12.23 -0.08 27.01
CA GLY A 322 11.54 0.76 26.03
C GLY A 322 10.43 1.61 26.64
N ILE A 323 9.83 1.17 27.76
CA ILE A 323 8.82 1.93 28.50
C ILE A 323 9.38 3.29 28.97
N ALA A 324 10.68 3.33 29.30
CA ALA A 324 11.38 4.52 29.80
C ALA A 324 12.09 5.31 28.69
N SER A 325 11.91 4.97 27.41
CA SER A 325 12.57 5.67 26.30
C SER A 325 12.20 7.16 26.30
N PRO A 326 13.18 8.09 26.25
CA PRO A 326 12.92 9.53 26.25
C PRO A 326 12.24 10.02 24.97
N TYR A 327 12.29 9.24 23.88
CA TYR A 327 11.67 9.59 22.60
C TYR A 327 10.26 9.02 22.44
N LYS A 328 9.80 8.17 23.36
CA LYS A 328 8.49 7.52 23.29
C LYS A 328 7.37 8.55 23.22
N SER A 329 6.39 8.30 22.36
CA SER A 329 5.19 9.11 22.23
C SER A 329 4.44 9.20 23.56
N THR A 330 3.98 10.41 23.90
CA THR A 330 3.19 10.67 25.11
C THR A 330 1.83 9.96 25.10
N PHE A 331 1.33 9.58 23.93
CA PHE A 331 0.11 8.79 23.79
C PHE A 331 0.31 7.31 24.15
N VAL A 332 1.56 6.82 24.20
CA VAL A 332 1.89 5.44 24.63
C VAL A 332 2.19 5.43 26.12
N LYS A 333 1.18 5.81 26.92
CA LYS A 333 1.26 5.93 28.38
C LYS A 333 0.96 4.64 29.14
N GLY A 334 0.49 3.60 28.45
CA GLY A 334 0.00 2.36 29.05
C GLY A 334 -1.45 2.49 29.55
N PHE A 335 -2.13 1.36 29.72
CA PHE A 335 -3.51 1.28 30.18
C PHE A 335 -3.82 -0.09 30.76
N THR A 336 -4.91 -0.18 31.52
CA THR A 336 -5.42 -1.47 32.02
C THR A 336 -6.65 -1.89 31.22
N LEU A 337 -6.65 -3.16 30.82
CA LEU A 337 -7.79 -3.83 30.18
C LEU A 337 -8.23 -5.01 31.04
N THR A 338 -9.53 -5.20 31.17
CA THR A 338 -10.07 -6.51 31.54
C THR A 338 -9.89 -7.50 30.39
N LYS A 339 -10.04 -8.80 30.67
CA LYS A 339 -10.00 -9.83 29.62
C LYS A 339 -11.08 -9.59 28.55
N ASP A 340 -12.25 -9.12 28.96
CA ASP A 340 -13.37 -8.89 28.06
C ASP A 340 -13.10 -7.66 27.18
N GLU A 341 -12.62 -6.55 27.76
CA GLU A 341 -12.23 -5.35 26.98
C GLU A 341 -11.14 -5.68 25.95
N LYS A 342 -10.18 -6.54 26.29
CA LYS A 342 -9.16 -7.00 25.33
C LYS A 342 -9.77 -7.80 24.18
N ASN A 343 -10.71 -8.70 24.46
CA ASN A 343 -11.41 -9.48 23.43
C ASN A 343 -12.30 -8.61 22.55
N GLU A 344 -12.93 -7.58 23.13
CA GLU A 344 -13.73 -6.59 22.40
C GLU A 344 -12.85 -5.78 21.44
N LEU A 345 -11.70 -5.29 21.91
CA LEU A 345 -10.73 -4.61 21.05
C LEU A 345 -10.23 -5.52 19.91
N LEU A 346 -9.94 -6.79 20.18
CA LEU A 346 -9.59 -7.77 19.14
C LEU A 346 -10.73 -7.97 18.13
N ALA A 347 -11.97 -8.05 18.60
CA ALA A 347 -13.15 -8.16 17.72
C ALA A 347 -13.31 -6.92 16.83
N PHE A 348 -12.98 -5.73 17.33
CA PHE A 348 -12.93 -4.53 16.51
C PHE A 348 -11.84 -4.60 15.43
N LEU A 349 -10.61 -4.98 15.79
CA LEU A 349 -9.52 -5.10 14.82
C LEU A 349 -9.81 -6.17 13.74
N ASP A 350 -10.46 -7.27 14.11
CA ASP A 350 -10.93 -8.29 13.17
C ASP A 350 -11.97 -7.73 12.20
N SER A 351 -12.87 -6.85 12.67
CA SER A 351 -13.89 -6.21 11.84
C SER A 351 -13.33 -5.32 10.72
N LEU A 352 -12.05 -4.93 10.79
CA LEU A 352 -11.32 -4.18 9.77
C LEU A 352 -10.82 -5.07 8.61
N THR A 353 -11.12 -6.38 8.66
CA THR A 353 -10.73 -7.34 7.63
C THR A 353 -11.76 -7.40 6.50
N ASP A 354 -11.29 -7.21 5.28
CA ASP A 354 -12.05 -7.30 4.04
C ASP A 354 -11.76 -8.63 3.34
N LYS A 355 -12.69 -9.56 3.48
CA LYS A 355 -12.54 -10.91 2.93
C LYS A 355 -12.53 -10.93 1.40
N ASP A 356 -13.13 -9.94 0.74
CA ASP A 356 -13.10 -9.84 -0.73
C ASP A 356 -11.72 -9.40 -1.21
N PHE A 357 -11.07 -8.50 -0.47
CA PHE A 357 -9.71 -8.03 -0.74
C PHE A 357 -8.68 -9.17 -0.70
N LEU A 358 -8.78 -10.06 0.29
CA LEU A 358 -7.87 -11.22 0.43
C LEU A 358 -7.99 -12.23 -0.72
N ASN A 359 -9.05 -12.14 -1.52
CA ASN A 359 -9.37 -13.07 -2.60
C ASN A 359 -9.28 -12.43 -4.01
N ILE A 360 -8.67 -11.24 -4.14
CA ILE A 360 -8.59 -10.53 -5.42
C ILE A 360 -7.90 -11.38 -6.51
N SER A 361 -6.83 -12.10 -6.19
CA SER A 361 -6.11 -12.98 -7.13
C SER A 361 -6.91 -14.22 -7.55
N ASN A 362 -7.94 -14.62 -6.80
CA ASN A 362 -8.82 -15.75 -7.14
C ASN A 362 -9.96 -15.33 -8.09
N LYS A 363 -10.19 -14.04 -8.28
CA LYS A 363 -11.13 -13.53 -9.27
C LYS A 363 -10.41 -13.51 -10.62
N LYS A 364 -10.45 -14.63 -11.34
CA LYS A 364 -10.08 -14.63 -12.76
C LYS A 364 -10.77 -13.44 -13.46
N PRO A 365 -10.07 -12.69 -14.33
CA PRO A 365 -10.73 -11.69 -15.16
C PRO A 365 -11.89 -12.38 -15.89
N LYS A 366 -13.08 -11.79 -15.81
CA LYS A 366 -14.27 -12.28 -16.52
C LYS A 366 -14.16 -12.00 -18.00
#